data_AF-A0A5S9WMB6-F1
#
_entry.id   AF-A0A5S9WMB6-F1
#
_cell.length_a   1.000
_cell.length_b   1.000
_cell.length_c   1.000
_cell.angle_alpha   90.00
_cell.angle_beta   90.00
_cell.angle_gamma   90.00
#
_symmetry.space_group_name_H-M   'P 1'
#
loop_
_entity.id
_entity.type
_entity.pdbx_description
1 polymer ?
#
loop_
_entity_poly.entity_id
_entity_poly.type
_entity_poly.pdbx_seq_one_letter_code
_entity_poly.pdbx_strand_id
1 'polypeptide(L)'
;MSVAITRPYEERIELWNLENKQFEELVIQPALNYYDRYFQRAPVQIDRGLGWRNIWRRLQQDAAACLQLLRMSRPCFTTLCNMLQTNYDLQPTLYISIEESVAMFLRICGHNEVYRDVGLRFGRNQETVQRKFREVLTATELLACDYIRTPTRQELYRIPERLQVDQRYWPYFSGFVGAMDGTHVCVKVKPDLQGMYWNRHDNASLNIMAIYDLNMLFTYIWNGAPGSCYDTAVLQIAQQSDSEFPLPPSEKYYLVDSGYPNKQGFLAPYRSSRNRVVRYHMSQFYYGPRPRNKHELFNQCHTSLRSVIERTFRIWKKKMEDSF
;
A
#
# COMPACT_ATOMS: atom_id res chain seq x y z
N MET A 1 -51.97 -24.10 61.18
CA MET A 1 -50.85 -24.67 61.96
C MET A 1 -49.57 -24.06 61.40
N SER A 2 -48.96 -23.12 62.14
CA SER A 2 -47.71 -23.37 62.91
C SER A 2 -46.52 -23.38 61.95
N VAL A 3 -45.59 -22.43 61.91
CA VAL A 3 -44.75 -21.91 62.99
C VAL A 3 -44.22 -20.52 62.57
N ALA A 4 -44.84 -19.41 63.02
CA ALA A 4 -44.20 -18.09 62.96
C ALA A 4 -43.69 -17.79 64.38
N ILE A 5 -42.66 -18.54 64.79
CA ILE A 5 -41.92 -18.26 66.02
C ILE A 5 -41.24 -16.90 65.82
N THR A 6 -41.60 -15.99 66.70
CA THR A 6 -40.98 -14.71 66.99
C THR A 6 -39.47 -14.86 67.14
N ARG A 7 -38.71 -14.63 66.06
CA ARG A 7 -37.25 -14.48 66.15
C ARG A 7 -36.94 -13.23 67.02
N PRO A 8 -35.99 -13.32 67.97
CA PRO A 8 -35.53 -12.18 68.75
C PRO A 8 -35.15 -11.00 67.83
N TYR A 9 -35.28 -9.77 68.33
CA TYR A 9 -34.97 -8.57 67.57
C TYR A 9 -33.54 -8.59 67.00
N GLU A 10 -32.58 -9.10 67.76
CA GLU A 10 -31.17 -9.24 67.34
C GLU A 10 -31.00 -10.21 66.16
N GLU A 11 -31.63 -11.39 66.19
CA GLU A 11 -31.60 -12.34 65.07
C GLU A 11 -32.19 -11.74 63.78
N ARG A 12 -33.24 -10.91 63.88
CA ARG A 12 -33.83 -10.23 62.73
C ARG A 12 -32.90 -9.18 62.13
N ILE A 13 -32.14 -8.48 62.96
CA ILE A 13 -31.10 -7.54 62.50
C ILE A 13 -29.97 -8.31 61.80
N GLU A 14 -29.52 -9.42 62.38
CA GLU A 14 -28.46 -10.23 61.76
C GLU A 14 -28.89 -10.77 60.41
N LEU A 15 -30.10 -11.31 60.28
CA LEU A 15 -30.64 -11.78 59.00
C LEU A 15 -30.77 -10.67 57.98
N TRP A 16 -31.27 -9.50 58.38
CA TRP A 16 -31.38 -8.34 57.49
C TRP A 16 -30.00 -7.85 57.03
N ASN A 17 -29.01 -7.84 57.92
CA ASN A 17 -27.63 -7.53 57.57
C ASN A 17 -27.00 -8.61 56.66
N LEU A 18 -27.30 -9.88 56.90
CA LEU A 18 -26.80 -11.00 56.08
C LEU A 18 -27.39 -10.96 54.67
N GLU A 19 -28.71 -10.70 54.55
CA GLU A 19 -29.42 -10.55 53.28
C GLU A 19 -28.91 -9.34 52.50
N ASN A 20 -28.70 -8.20 53.17
CA ASN A 20 -28.12 -7.02 52.54
C ASN A 20 -26.67 -7.25 52.09
N LYS A 21 -25.87 -7.95 52.90
CA LYS A 21 -24.48 -8.28 52.55
C LYS A 21 -24.42 -9.27 51.39
N GLN A 22 -25.31 -10.26 51.37
CA GLN A 22 -25.45 -11.18 50.23
C GLN A 22 -25.92 -10.44 48.97
N PHE A 23 -26.85 -9.50 49.08
CA PHE A 23 -27.29 -8.67 47.94
C PHE A 23 -26.15 -7.80 47.41
N GLU A 24 -25.36 -7.20 48.31
CA GLU A 24 -24.19 -6.41 47.95
C GLU A 24 -23.11 -7.25 47.25
N GLU A 25 -22.81 -8.45 47.75
CA GLU A 25 -21.80 -9.34 47.18
C GLU A 25 -22.25 -10.04 45.88
N LEU A 26 -23.53 -10.40 45.75
CA LEU A 26 -24.04 -11.17 44.60
C LEU A 26 -24.58 -10.28 43.46
N VAL A 27 -25.00 -9.06 43.75
CA VAL A 27 -25.65 -8.19 42.76
C VAL A 27 -24.86 -6.90 42.55
N ILE A 28 -24.55 -6.17 43.62
CA ILE A 28 -23.93 -4.84 43.51
C ILE A 28 -22.47 -4.97 43.06
N GLN A 29 -21.66 -5.80 43.73
CA GLN A 29 -20.24 -5.96 43.41
C GLN A 29 -19.98 -6.52 42.00
N PRO A 30 -20.72 -7.55 41.52
CA PRO A 30 -20.58 -8.00 40.14
C PRO A 30 -21.01 -6.94 39.12
N ALA A 31 -22.08 -6.18 39.41
CA ALA A 31 -22.54 -5.09 38.55
C ALA A 31 -21.52 -3.95 38.48
N LEU A 32 -20.92 -3.55 39.61
CA LEU A 32 -19.86 -2.55 39.68
C LEU A 32 -18.59 -3.04 38.97
N ASN A 33 -18.18 -4.29 39.17
CA ASN A 33 -17.04 -4.87 38.46
C ASN A 33 -17.27 -4.95 36.94
N TYR A 34 -18.49 -5.29 36.51
CA TYR A 34 -18.88 -5.24 35.10
C TYR A 34 -18.84 -3.81 34.59
N TYR A 35 -19.40 -2.86 35.34
CA TYR A 35 -19.38 -1.45 34.98
C TYR A 35 -17.94 -0.91 34.88
N ASP A 36 -17.08 -1.20 35.84
CA ASP A 36 -15.70 -0.74 35.84
C ASP A 36 -14.87 -1.38 34.72
N ARG A 37 -15.09 -2.68 34.44
CA ARG A 37 -14.36 -3.38 33.38
C ARG A 37 -14.78 -2.97 31.97
N TYR A 38 -16.06 -2.67 31.75
CA TYR A 38 -16.60 -2.45 30.41
C TYR A 38 -16.98 -0.99 30.11
N PHE A 39 -17.32 -0.20 31.13
CA PHE A 39 -17.80 1.18 31.00
C PHE A 39 -16.86 2.22 31.61
N GLN A 40 -16.22 1.98 32.77
CA GLN A 40 -15.09 2.82 33.19
C GLN A 40 -13.88 2.54 32.30
N ARG A 41 -13.79 3.30 31.21
CA ARG A 41 -12.54 3.41 30.48
C ARG A 41 -11.63 4.31 31.28
N ALA A 42 -10.76 3.73 32.12
CA ALA A 42 -9.60 4.45 32.64
C ALA A 42 -8.92 5.18 31.47
N PRO A 43 -8.45 6.43 31.63
CA PRO A 43 -7.80 7.16 30.54
C PRO A 43 -6.62 6.32 30.05
N VAL A 44 -6.76 5.76 28.84
CA VAL A 44 -5.82 4.77 28.28
C VAL A 44 -4.41 5.36 28.15
N GLN A 45 -4.28 6.69 28.12
CA GLN A 45 -3.01 7.41 28.11
C GLN A 45 -3.16 8.79 28.76
N ILE A 46 -2.40 9.02 29.82
CA ILE A 46 -2.28 10.33 30.49
C ILE A 46 -1.39 11.28 29.64
N ASP A 47 -0.55 10.70 28.79
CA ASP A 47 0.52 11.35 28.04
C ASP A 47 0.12 11.71 26.60
N ARG A 48 -1.04 12.35 26.41
CA ARG A 48 -1.61 12.75 25.10
C ARG A 48 -0.53 13.32 24.14
N GLY A 49 -0.02 12.50 23.22
CA GLY A 49 1.03 12.89 22.27
C GLY A 49 2.50 12.88 22.75
N LEU A 50 2.83 12.37 23.95
CA LEU A 50 4.24 12.19 24.36
C LEU A 50 4.99 11.26 23.40
N GLY A 51 4.34 10.18 22.97
CA GLY A 51 4.86 9.24 21.99
C GLY A 51 5.25 9.96 20.68
N TRP A 52 4.33 10.75 20.14
CA TRP A 52 4.61 11.60 18.97
C TRP A 52 5.77 12.57 19.22
N ARG A 53 5.80 13.31 20.34
CA ARG A 53 6.90 14.26 20.63
C ARG A 53 8.28 13.59 20.62
N ASN A 54 8.37 12.37 21.14
CA ASN A 54 9.62 11.60 21.13
C ASN A 54 10.00 11.14 19.71
N ILE A 55 9.03 10.67 18.92
CA ILE A 55 9.23 10.32 17.51
C ILE A 55 9.68 11.55 16.73
N TRP A 56 8.98 12.67 16.88
CA TRP A 56 9.27 13.92 16.19
C TRP A 56 10.67 14.43 16.48
N ARG A 57 11.09 14.44 17.75
CA ARG A 57 12.46 14.79 18.14
C ARG A 57 13.49 13.89 17.45
N ARG A 58 13.24 12.58 17.40
CA ARG A 58 14.11 11.62 16.73
C ARG A 58 14.19 11.87 15.22
N LEU A 59 13.06 12.12 14.57
CA LEU A 59 13.01 12.47 13.14
C LEU A 59 13.80 13.75 12.82
N GLN A 60 13.85 14.70 13.76
CA GLN A 60 14.60 15.93 13.58
C GLN A 60 16.12 15.75 13.72
N GLN A 61 16.57 14.83 14.57
CA GLN A 61 17.97 14.62 14.92
C GLN A 61 18.67 13.54 14.08
N ASP A 62 17.92 12.53 13.63
CA ASP A 62 18.46 11.35 12.95
C ASP A 62 17.84 11.19 11.55
N ALA A 63 18.66 11.42 10.52
CA ALA A 63 18.25 11.25 9.14
C ALA A 63 17.92 9.78 8.80
N ALA A 64 18.59 8.82 9.43
CA ALA A 64 18.31 7.40 9.25
C ALA A 64 16.97 7.01 9.88
N ALA A 65 16.59 7.63 11.01
CA ALA A 65 15.29 7.42 11.63
C ALA A 65 14.13 7.78 10.71
N CYS A 66 14.25 8.82 9.88
CA CYS A 66 13.20 9.15 8.90
C CYS A 66 12.99 8.02 7.88
N LEU A 67 14.08 7.48 7.33
CA LEU A 67 14.00 6.37 6.38
C LEU A 67 13.47 5.09 7.05
N GLN A 68 13.91 4.81 8.27
CA GLN A 68 13.47 3.63 9.02
C GLN A 68 11.99 3.73 9.43
N LEU A 69 11.57 4.87 9.97
CA LEU A 69 10.22 5.04 10.51
C LEU A 69 9.19 5.38 9.42
N LEU A 70 9.55 6.25 8.47
CA LEU A 70 8.61 6.83 7.49
C LEU A 70 8.87 6.39 6.03
N ARG A 71 9.91 5.58 5.77
CA ARG A 71 10.30 5.08 4.43
C ARG A 71 10.67 6.19 3.42
N MET A 72 10.95 7.39 3.92
CA MET A 72 11.37 8.55 3.12
C MET A 72 12.34 9.45 3.89
N SER A 73 13.07 10.30 3.17
CA SER A 73 13.97 11.28 3.78
C SER A 73 13.16 12.40 4.44
N ARG A 74 13.78 13.11 5.40
CA ARG A 74 13.14 14.26 6.06
C ARG A 74 12.71 15.35 5.06
N PRO A 75 13.54 15.78 4.08
CA PRO A 75 13.11 16.77 3.11
C PRO A 75 11.87 16.32 2.34
N CYS A 76 11.83 15.07 1.87
CA CYS A 76 10.65 14.53 1.18
C CYS A 76 9.42 14.51 2.08
N PHE A 77 9.57 14.14 3.35
CA PHE A 77 8.46 14.15 4.32
C PHE A 77 7.91 15.56 4.56
N THR A 78 8.77 16.56 4.73
CA THR A 78 8.35 17.96 4.88
C THR A 78 7.65 18.47 3.63
N THR A 79 8.19 18.18 2.44
CA THR A 79 7.55 18.53 1.17
C THR A 79 6.18 17.89 1.05
N LEU A 80 6.04 16.61 1.41
CA LEU A 80 4.76 15.91 1.38
C LEU A 80 3.74 16.56 2.33
N CYS A 81 4.13 16.85 3.58
CA CYS A 81 3.24 17.50 4.55
C CYS A 81 2.74 18.86 4.04
N ASN A 82 3.65 19.70 3.54
CA ASN A 82 3.30 21.03 3.00
C ASN A 82 2.38 20.92 1.78
N MET A 83 2.64 19.94 0.91
CA MET A 83 1.86 19.69 -0.29
C MET A 83 0.43 19.23 0.06
N LEU A 84 0.29 18.26 0.97
CA LEU A 84 -1.01 17.79 1.45
C LEU A 84 -1.81 18.90 2.12
N GLN A 85 -1.15 19.77 2.90
CA GLN A 85 -1.81 20.90 3.53
C GLN A 85 -2.25 21.98 2.54
N THR A 86 -1.36 22.36 1.61
CA THR A 86 -1.58 23.52 0.73
C THR A 86 -2.50 23.20 -0.44
N ASN A 87 -2.35 22.00 -1.03
CA ASN A 87 -3.01 21.66 -2.29
C ASN A 87 -4.18 20.68 -2.13
N TYR A 88 -4.24 19.93 -1.02
CA TYR A 88 -5.17 18.82 -0.84
C TYR A 88 -5.98 18.89 0.47
N ASP A 89 -6.07 20.10 1.05
CA ASP A 89 -6.92 20.45 2.20
C ASP A 89 -6.74 19.56 3.44
N LEU A 90 -5.54 19.02 3.66
CA LEU A 90 -5.24 18.34 4.92
C LEU A 90 -5.06 19.38 6.03
N GLN A 91 -6.01 19.44 6.97
CA GLN A 91 -6.00 20.43 8.04
C GLN A 91 -5.51 19.88 9.38
N PRO A 92 -4.76 20.68 10.16
CA PRO A 92 -4.41 20.30 11.53
C PRO A 92 -5.65 20.39 12.43
N THR A 93 -5.56 19.76 13.59
CA THR A 93 -6.55 19.98 14.68
C THR A 93 -5.85 20.64 15.85
N LEU A 94 -6.63 21.06 16.85
CA LEU A 94 -6.07 21.65 18.09
C LEU A 94 -5.01 20.76 18.76
N TYR A 95 -5.09 19.43 18.59
CA TYR A 95 -4.23 18.49 19.30
C TYR A 95 -3.30 17.66 18.41
N ILE A 96 -3.45 17.70 17.08
CA ILE A 96 -2.72 16.85 16.13
C ILE A 96 -2.28 17.69 14.95
N SER A 97 -0.97 17.72 14.70
CA SER A 97 -0.39 18.43 13.56
C SER A 97 -0.52 17.65 12.25
N ILE A 98 -0.18 18.31 11.14
CA ILE A 98 -0.11 17.68 9.82
C ILE A 98 0.93 16.56 9.85
N GLU A 99 2.12 16.85 10.36
CA GLU A 99 3.23 15.90 10.41
C GLU A 99 2.88 14.67 11.25
N GLU A 100 2.17 14.86 12.36
CA GLU A 100 1.70 13.74 13.17
C GLU A 100 0.73 12.86 12.39
N SER A 101 -0.24 13.48 11.71
CA SER A 101 -1.25 12.77 10.91
C SER A 101 -0.61 11.99 9.76
N VAL A 102 0.28 12.63 9.00
CA VAL A 102 1.01 12.02 7.88
C VAL A 102 1.96 10.93 8.38
N ALA A 103 2.63 11.12 9.51
CA ALA A 103 3.48 10.09 10.09
C ALA A 103 2.70 8.85 10.53
N MET A 104 1.51 9.00 11.13
CA MET A 104 0.64 7.87 11.43
C MET A 104 0.27 7.10 10.15
N PHE A 105 -0.15 7.82 9.11
CA PHE A 105 -0.49 7.22 7.82
C PHE A 105 0.68 6.45 7.20
N LEU A 106 1.87 7.06 7.13
CA LEU A 106 3.07 6.43 6.58
C LEU A 106 3.55 5.22 7.39
N ARG A 107 3.36 5.22 8.71
CA ARG A 107 3.65 4.06 9.56
C ARG A 107 2.74 2.88 9.21
N ILE A 108 1.45 3.13 9.09
CA ILE A 108 0.46 2.10 8.76
C ILE A 108 0.76 1.52 7.37
N CYS A 109 0.95 2.37 6.36
CA CYS A 109 1.23 1.92 4.99
C CYS A 109 2.61 1.27 4.83
N GLY A 110 3.66 1.83 5.46
CA GLY A 110 5.06 1.41 5.24
C GLY A 110 5.57 0.31 6.16
N HIS A 111 4.83 -0.02 7.22
CA HIS A 111 5.19 -1.08 8.17
C HIS A 111 4.05 -2.07 8.41
N ASN A 112 2.92 -1.90 7.73
CA ASN A 112 1.71 -2.71 7.94
C ASN A 112 1.29 -2.74 9.43
N GLU A 113 1.52 -1.66 10.16
CA GLU A 113 1.14 -1.55 11.57
C GLU A 113 -0.37 -1.42 11.72
N VAL A 114 -0.94 -2.11 12.69
CA VAL A 114 -2.36 -1.97 13.04
C VAL A 114 -2.61 -0.66 13.79
N TYR A 115 -3.82 -0.10 13.64
CA TYR A 115 -4.19 1.18 14.27
C TYR A 115 -3.94 1.25 15.78
N ARG A 116 -4.12 0.12 16.48
CA ARG A 116 -3.87 0.02 17.93
C ARG A 116 -2.41 0.28 18.29
N ASP A 117 -1.48 -0.30 17.55
CA ASP A 117 -0.04 -0.21 17.84
C ASP A 117 0.49 1.18 17.52
N VAL A 118 0.01 1.78 16.43
CA VAL A 118 0.28 3.19 16.12
C VAL A 118 -0.27 4.11 17.21
N GLY A 119 -1.49 3.85 17.71
CA GLY A 119 -2.07 4.60 18.82
C GLY A 119 -1.22 4.54 20.09
N LEU A 120 -0.80 3.33 20.49
CA LEU A 120 0.09 3.13 21.63
C LEU A 120 1.42 3.89 21.45
N ARG A 121 2.02 3.80 20.25
CA ARG A 121 3.31 4.42 19.95
C ARG A 121 3.26 5.94 19.90
N PHE A 122 2.17 6.52 19.38
CA PHE A 122 2.03 7.97 19.23
C PHE A 122 1.42 8.64 20.46
N GLY A 123 0.84 7.87 21.39
CA GLY A 123 0.15 8.44 22.54
C GLY A 123 -1.27 8.90 22.20
N ARG A 124 -1.98 8.15 21.33
CA ARG A 124 -3.29 8.49 20.77
C ARG A 124 -4.27 7.33 20.83
N ASN A 125 -5.56 7.66 20.94
CA ASN A 125 -6.63 6.67 20.85
C ASN A 125 -6.69 6.05 19.44
N GLN A 126 -7.04 4.77 19.37
CA GLN A 126 -7.18 4.04 18.10
C GLN A 126 -8.17 4.73 17.14
N GLU A 127 -9.31 5.22 17.64
CA GLU A 127 -10.28 5.97 16.84
C GLU A 127 -9.63 7.19 16.16
N THR A 128 -8.80 7.91 16.90
CA THR A 128 -8.14 9.11 16.40
C THR A 128 -7.13 8.78 15.31
N VAL A 129 -6.36 7.69 15.48
CA VAL A 129 -5.46 7.19 14.44
C VAL A 129 -6.24 6.80 13.19
N GLN A 130 -7.36 6.08 13.34
CA GLN A 130 -8.20 5.66 12.22
C GLN A 130 -8.79 6.86 11.46
N ARG A 131 -9.28 7.87 12.18
CA ARG A 131 -9.81 9.10 11.59
C ARG A 131 -8.71 9.84 10.80
N LYS A 132 -7.54 10.06 11.42
CA LYS A 132 -6.41 10.72 10.76
C LYS A 132 -5.87 9.92 9.57
N PHE A 133 -5.86 8.59 9.64
CA PHE A 133 -5.52 7.75 8.49
C PHE A 133 -6.45 8.02 7.29
N ARG A 134 -7.77 8.11 7.50
CA ARG A 134 -8.74 8.37 6.43
C ARG A 134 -8.60 9.77 5.83
N GLU A 135 -8.36 10.78 6.67
CA GLU A 135 -8.13 12.15 6.21
C GLU A 135 -6.88 12.23 5.30
N VAL A 136 -5.77 11.63 5.74
CA VAL A 136 -4.54 11.61 4.94
C VAL A 136 -4.69 10.73 3.69
N LEU A 137 -5.41 9.61 3.77
CA LEU A 137 -5.71 8.77 2.60
C LEU A 137 -6.46 9.59 1.54
N THR A 138 -7.51 10.31 1.93
CA THR A 138 -8.30 11.14 1.01
C THR A 138 -7.41 12.21 0.34
N ALA A 139 -6.59 12.92 1.11
CA ALA A 139 -5.67 13.90 0.55
C ALA A 139 -4.62 13.27 -0.38
N THR A 140 -4.16 12.04 -0.07
CA THR A 140 -3.21 11.29 -0.89
C THR A 140 -3.84 10.74 -2.18
N GLU A 141 -5.12 10.38 -2.15
CA GLU A 141 -5.89 9.99 -3.35
C GLU A 141 -6.04 11.17 -4.31
N LEU A 142 -6.31 12.38 -3.79
CA LEU A 142 -6.32 13.59 -4.62
C LEU A 142 -4.94 13.91 -5.20
N LEU A 143 -3.89 13.78 -4.39
CA LEU A 143 -2.50 13.88 -4.87
C LEU A 143 -2.20 12.87 -5.98
N ALA A 144 -2.70 11.64 -5.85
CA ALA A 144 -2.50 10.61 -6.85
C ALA A 144 -3.11 10.99 -8.21
N CYS A 145 -4.27 11.66 -8.23
CA CYS A 145 -4.89 12.14 -9.47
C CYS A 145 -4.04 13.16 -10.24
N ASP A 146 -3.26 14.00 -9.55
CA ASP A 146 -2.40 15.00 -10.19
C ASP A 146 -1.09 14.40 -10.73
N TYR A 147 -0.61 13.32 -10.10
CA TYR A 147 0.67 12.69 -10.44
C TYR A 147 0.52 11.52 -11.42
N ILE A 148 -0.52 10.70 -11.26
CA ILE A 148 -0.82 9.56 -12.14
C ILE A 148 -1.74 10.06 -13.25
N ARG A 149 -1.13 10.72 -14.23
CA ARG A 149 -1.86 11.28 -15.37
C ARG A 149 -1.71 10.40 -16.60
N THR A 150 -2.84 9.86 -17.04
CA THR A 150 -2.95 9.13 -18.30
C THR A 150 -2.50 10.03 -19.45
N PRO A 151 -1.50 9.61 -20.25
CA PRO A 151 -0.96 10.44 -21.30
C PRO A 151 -1.98 10.58 -22.42
N THR A 152 -2.11 11.80 -22.94
CA THR A 152 -2.92 12.04 -24.13
C THR A 152 -2.31 11.36 -25.35
N ARG A 153 -3.13 11.14 -26.39
CA ARG A 153 -2.65 10.58 -27.66
C ARG A 153 -1.52 11.40 -28.28
N GLN A 154 -1.53 12.72 -28.13
CA GLN A 154 -0.47 13.59 -28.63
C GLN A 154 0.84 13.42 -27.83
N GLU A 155 0.76 13.27 -26.51
CA GLU A 155 1.92 13.02 -25.66
C GLU A 155 2.57 11.68 -25.97
N LEU A 156 1.78 10.65 -26.31
CA LEU A 156 2.30 9.35 -26.75
C LEU A 156 3.12 9.42 -28.07
N TYR A 157 2.92 10.44 -28.90
CA TYR A 157 3.79 10.61 -30.08
C TYR A 157 5.17 11.18 -29.71
N ARG A 158 5.29 11.90 -28.58
CA ARG A 158 6.55 12.51 -28.16
C ARG A 158 7.56 11.41 -27.82
N ILE A 159 8.81 11.64 -28.22
CA ILE A 159 9.91 10.77 -27.87
C ILE A 159 10.54 11.32 -26.59
N PRO A 160 10.67 10.50 -25.52
CA PRO A 160 11.33 10.96 -24.31
C PRO A 160 12.76 11.43 -24.58
N GLU A 161 13.14 12.62 -24.12
CA GLU A 161 14.48 13.19 -24.34
C GLU A 161 15.59 12.26 -23.82
N ARG A 162 15.37 11.63 -22.67
CA ARG A 162 16.30 10.65 -22.08
C ARG A 162 16.55 9.45 -22.98
N LEU A 163 15.59 9.08 -23.83
CA LEU A 163 15.77 8.02 -24.81
C LEU A 163 16.71 8.48 -25.93
N GLN A 164 16.51 9.70 -26.44
CA GLN A 164 17.28 10.25 -27.56
C GLN A 164 18.76 10.45 -27.24
N VAL A 165 19.09 10.75 -25.97
CA VAL A 165 20.47 10.94 -25.51
C VAL A 165 21.21 9.60 -25.31
N ASP A 166 20.50 8.52 -25.01
CA ASP A 166 21.12 7.23 -24.70
C ASP A 166 21.35 6.39 -25.98
N GLN A 167 22.60 6.37 -26.45
CA GLN A 167 23.02 5.63 -27.65
C GLN A 167 22.82 4.11 -27.56
N ARG A 168 22.58 3.56 -26.36
CA ARG A 168 22.23 2.13 -26.21
C ARG A 168 20.84 1.82 -26.76
N TYR A 169 19.96 2.81 -26.77
CA TYR A 169 18.55 2.65 -27.13
C TYR A 169 18.18 3.45 -28.38
N TRP A 170 18.72 4.64 -28.58
CA TRP A 170 18.48 5.44 -29.77
C TRP A 170 19.40 5.03 -30.93
N PRO A 171 18.90 4.90 -32.18
CA PRO A 171 17.50 5.05 -32.62
C PRO A 171 16.66 3.77 -32.55
N TYR A 172 17.21 2.66 -32.07
CA TYR A 172 16.62 1.32 -32.13
C TYR A 172 15.25 1.17 -31.42
N PHE A 173 14.98 2.00 -30.41
CA PHE A 173 13.72 2.01 -29.65
C PHE A 173 12.88 3.28 -29.89
N SER A 174 12.95 3.90 -31.08
CA SER A 174 12.25 5.18 -31.39
C SER A 174 10.73 5.17 -31.18
N GLY A 175 10.10 4.00 -31.16
CA GLY A 175 8.68 3.80 -30.87
C GLY A 175 8.32 3.66 -29.38
N PHE A 176 9.31 3.65 -28.49
CA PHE A 176 9.08 3.49 -27.05
C PHE A 176 8.30 4.68 -26.46
N VAL A 177 7.19 4.40 -25.80
CA VAL A 177 6.39 5.42 -25.06
C VAL A 177 6.33 5.17 -23.57
N GLY A 178 6.66 3.96 -23.14
CA GLY A 178 6.61 3.54 -21.76
C GLY A 178 6.80 2.05 -21.66
N ALA A 179 6.68 1.54 -20.46
CA ALA A 179 6.71 0.11 -20.24
C ALA A 179 5.58 -0.29 -19.30
N MET A 180 5.06 -1.51 -19.47
CA MET A 180 3.87 -2.00 -18.80
C MET A 180 4.15 -3.34 -18.13
N ASP A 181 3.64 -3.50 -16.92
CA ASP A 181 3.77 -4.75 -16.17
C ASP A 181 2.59 -4.98 -15.22
N GLY A 182 2.36 -6.25 -14.89
CA GLY A 182 1.40 -6.67 -13.87
C GLY A 182 2.06 -6.83 -12.51
N THR A 183 1.34 -6.52 -11.44
CA THR A 183 1.77 -6.78 -10.06
C THR A 183 0.64 -7.41 -9.26
N HIS A 184 0.98 -8.42 -8.46
CA HIS A 184 0.04 -8.98 -7.49
C HIS A 184 0.12 -8.22 -6.18
N VAL A 185 -1.04 -7.79 -5.68
CA VAL A 185 -1.24 -7.20 -4.36
C VAL A 185 -2.11 -8.14 -3.54
N CYS A 186 -1.62 -8.58 -2.40
CA CYS A 186 -2.35 -9.53 -1.55
C CYS A 186 -3.66 -8.90 -1.02
N VAL A 187 -4.73 -9.68 -1.05
CA VAL A 187 -6.05 -9.23 -0.57
C VAL A 187 -6.68 -10.27 0.34
N LYS A 188 -7.50 -9.79 1.28
CA LYS A 188 -8.38 -10.64 2.09
C LYS A 188 -9.74 -10.73 1.40
N VAL A 189 -10.06 -11.91 0.89
CA VAL A 189 -11.37 -12.20 0.29
C VAL A 189 -12.09 -13.28 1.09
N LYS A 190 -13.42 -13.33 0.97
CA LYS A 190 -14.23 -14.34 1.63
C LYS A 190 -13.83 -15.76 1.14
N PRO A 191 -13.91 -16.80 1.99
CA PRO A 191 -13.46 -18.15 1.64
C PRO A 191 -14.04 -18.71 0.35
N ASP A 192 -15.31 -18.41 0.07
CA ASP A 192 -16.06 -18.80 -1.14
C ASP A 192 -15.48 -18.20 -2.43
N LEU A 193 -14.80 -17.06 -2.34
CA LEU A 193 -14.19 -16.38 -3.50
C LEU A 193 -12.70 -16.64 -3.63
N GLN A 194 -12.02 -17.22 -2.62
CA GLN A 194 -10.55 -17.33 -2.57
C GLN A 194 -9.96 -18.03 -3.79
N GLY A 195 -10.60 -19.07 -4.31
CA GLY A 195 -10.12 -19.81 -5.48
C GLY A 195 -9.91 -18.93 -6.71
N MET A 196 -10.76 -17.90 -6.92
CA MET A 196 -10.60 -16.97 -8.04
C MET A 196 -9.42 -16.00 -7.86
N TYR A 197 -9.01 -15.74 -6.62
CA TYR A 197 -7.96 -14.78 -6.31
C TYR A 197 -6.60 -15.43 -6.10
N TRP A 198 -6.51 -16.76 -6.08
CA TRP A 198 -5.23 -17.47 -5.95
C TRP A 198 -4.29 -17.15 -7.11
N ASN A 199 -3.12 -16.63 -6.75
CA ASN A 199 -2.01 -16.51 -7.68
C ASN A 199 -1.15 -17.78 -7.67
N ARG A 200 -0.11 -17.78 -8.52
CA ARG A 200 0.88 -18.87 -8.63
C ARG A 200 1.73 -19.14 -7.38
N HIS A 201 1.56 -18.35 -6.31
CA HIS A 201 2.24 -18.50 -5.03
C HIS A 201 1.24 -18.80 -3.89
N ASP A 202 0.07 -19.37 -4.23
CA ASP A 202 -0.98 -19.81 -3.29
C ASP A 202 -1.54 -18.70 -2.37
N ASN A 203 -1.39 -17.44 -2.79
CA ASN A 203 -1.91 -16.29 -2.07
C ASN A 203 -3.08 -15.65 -2.84
N ALA A 204 -4.14 -15.27 -2.12
CA ALA A 204 -5.21 -14.46 -2.68
C ALA A 204 -4.69 -13.04 -2.99
N SER A 205 -4.81 -12.61 -4.25
CA SER A 205 -4.30 -11.31 -4.71
C SER A 205 -5.18 -10.68 -5.78
N LEU A 206 -5.06 -9.37 -5.96
CA LEU A 206 -5.48 -8.64 -7.15
C LEU A 206 -4.27 -8.51 -8.08
N ASN A 207 -4.43 -8.81 -9.37
CA ASN A 207 -3.43 -8.54 -10.39
C ASN A 207 -3.65 -7.13 -10.96
N ILE A 208 -2.90 -6.15 -10.47
CA ILE A 208 -2.95 -4.73 -10.88
C ILE A 208 -1.99 -4.53 -12.06
N MET A 209 -2.46 -3.87 -13.11
CA MET A 209 -1.62 -3.53 -14.26
C MET A 209 -1.23 -2.05 -14.19
N ALA A 210 0.04 -1.74 -14.45
CA ALA A 210 0.52 -0.36 -14.46
C ALA A 210 1.43 -0.07 -15.65
N ILE A 211 1.42 1.19 -16.09
CA ILE A 211 2.25 1.74 -17.16
C ILE A 211 3.15 2.83 -16.58
N TYR A 212 4.38 2.89 -17.07
CA TYR A 212 5.42 3.77 -16.59
C TYR A 212 6.16 4.47 -17.71
N ASP A 213 6.65 5.68 -17.41
CA ASP A 213 7.59 6.41 -18.28
C ASP A 213 9.07 6.11 -17.92
N LEU A 214 10.01 6.72 -18.66
CA LEU A 214 11.45 6.59 -18.37
C LEU A 214 11.89 7.28 -17.07
N ASN A 215 11.03 8.11 -16.47
CA ASN A 215 11.29 8.78 -15.20
C ASN A 215 10.79 7.97 -14.01
N MET A 216 10.34 6.74 -14.26
CA MET A 216 9.84 5.83 -13.23
C MET A 216 8.52 6.30 -12.60
N LEU A 217 7.79 7.18 -13.29
CA LEU A 217 6.49 7.66 -12.86
C LEU A 217 5.39 6.76 -13.43
N PHE A 218 4.41 6.44 -12.59
CA PHE A 218 3.19 5.79 -13.03
C PHE A 218 2.41 6.77 -13.90
N THR A 219 2.06 6.36 -15.12
CA THR A 219 1.26 7.15 -16.05
C THR A 219 -0.16 6.59 -16.19
N TYR A 220 -0.36 5.32 -15.89
CA TYR A 220 -1.68 4.69 -15.87
C TYR A 220 -1.65 3.48 -14.94
N ILE A 221 -2.73 3.28 -14.18
CA ILE A 221 -2.93 2.13 -13.30
C ILE A 221 -4.35 1.63 -13.49
N TRP A 222 -4.49 0.33 -13.75
CA TRP A 222 -5.77 -0.34 -13.77
C TRP A 222 -5.86 -1.26 -12.54
N ASN A 223 -6.88 -1.05 -11.70
CA ASN A 223 -7.04 -1.63 -10.35
C ASN A 223 -7.25 -3.14 -10.29
N GLY A 224 -7.09 -3.82 -11.41
CA GLY A 224 -6.75 -5.21 -11.46
C GLY A 224 -7.92 -6.18 -11.49
N ALA A 225 -7.59 -7.42 -11.84
CA ALA A 225 -8.51 -8.55 -11.88
C ALA A 225 -8.17 -9.54 -10.76
N PRO A 226 -9.00 -10.57 -10.51
CA PRO A 226 -8.63 -11.64 -9.59
C PRO A 226 -7.25 -12.22 -9.92
N GLY A 227 -6.47 -12.58 -8.90
CA GLY A 227 -5.08 -13.01 -9.02
C GLY A 227 -4.84 -14.28 -9.84
N SER A 228 -5.88 -15.04 -10.17
CA SER A 228 -5.83 -16.16 -11.11
C SER A 228 -5.78 -15.71 -12.58
N CYS A 229 -6.18 -14.47 -12.88
CA CYS A 229 -6.17 -13.94 -14.23
C CYS A 229 -4.74 -13.74 -14.74
N TYR A 230 -4.47 -14.30 -15.92
CA TYR A 230 -3.24 -14.02 -16.66
C TYR A 230 -3.16 -12.56 -17.06
N ASP A 231 -1.94 -12.03 -17.13
CA ASP A 231 -1.64 -10.66 -17.58
C ASP A 231 -2.29 -10.29 -18.92
N THR A 232 -2.39 -11.25 -19.84
CA THR A 232 -3.08 -11.07 -21.12
C THR A 232 -4.57 -10.78 -20.97
N ALA A 233 -5.24 -11.46 -20.04
CA ALA A 233 -6.65 -11.25 -19.74
C ALA A 233 -6.86 -9.91 -19.05
N VAL A 234 -5.99 -9.55 -18.09
CA VAL A 234 -6.00 -8.24 -17.42
C VAL A 234 -5.89 -7.11 -18.45
N LEU A 235 -4.93 -7.21 -19.38
CA LEU A 235 -4.80 -6.24 -20.46
C LEU A 235 -6.08 -6.14 -21.30
N GLN A 236 -6.65 -7.27 -21.72
CA GLN A 236 -7.84 -7.27 -22.56
C GLN A 236 -9.03 -6.61 -21.84
N ILE A 237 -9.23 -6.92 -20.56
CA ILE A 237 -10.30 -6.32 -19.75
C ILE A 237 -10.07 -4.82 -19.65
N ALA A 238 -8.87 -4.38 -19.28
CA ALA A 238 -8.54 -2.95 -19.19
C ALA A 238 -8.84 -2.21 -20.50
N GLN A 239 -8.39 -2.75 -21.65
CA GLN A 239 -8.64 -2.16 -22.97
C GLN A 239 -10.14 -2.06 -23.34
N GLN A 240 -10.98 -2.94 -22.80
CA GLN A 240 -12.41 -2.99 -23.10
C GLN A 240 -13.25 -2.18 -22.10
N SER A 241 -12.84 -2.18 -20.84
CA SER A 241 -13.60 -1.58 -19.74
C SER A 241 -13.28 -0.11 -19.50
N ASP A 242 -12.09 0.35 -19.90
CA ASP A 242 -11.60 1.69 -19.59
C ASP A 242 -11.34 2.48 -20.88
N SER A 243 -12.20 3.46 -21.12
CA SER A 243 -12.09 4.37 -22.28
C SER A 243 -10.83 5.24 -22.23
N GLU A 244 -10.22 5.41 -21.06
CA GLU A 244 -9.00 6.17 -20.89
C GLU A 244 -7.75 5.32 -21.11
N PHE A 245 -7.86 4.00 -21.33
CA PHE A 245 -6.69 3.15 -21.56
C PHE A 245 -5.77 3.74 -22.65
N PRO A 246 -4.50 4.07 -22.35
CA PRO A 246 -3.66 4.85 -23.25
C PRO A 246 -3.06 3.95 -24.35
N LEU A 247 -3.85 3.60 -25.35
CA LEU A 247 -3.37 2.76 -26.45
C LEU A 247 -2.32 3.50 -27.29
N PRO A 248 -1.11 2.93 -27.50
CA PRO A 248 -0.09 3.59 -28.30
C PRO A 248 -0.55 3.77 -29.76
N PRO A 249 -0.26 4.93 -30.38
CA PRO A 249 -0.56 5.14 -31.79
C PRO A 249 0.29 4.25 -32.71
N SER A 250 0.09 4.37 -34.03
CA SER A 250 0.91 3.66 -35.02
C SER A 250 2.40 3.92 -34.76
N GLU A 251 3.23 2.90 -34.95
CA GLU A 251 4.69 2.93 -34.72
C GLU A 251 5.15 3.17 -33.27
N LYS A 252 4.21 3.32 -32.32
CA LYS A 252 4.49 3.42 -30.89
C LYS A 252 4.14 2.13 -30.16
N TYR A 253 4.83 1.87 -29.05
CA TYR A 253 4.62 0.66 -28.25
C TYR A 253 5.07 0.80 -26.80
N TYR A 254 4.40 0.04 -25.93
CA TYR A 254 4.89 -0.28 -24.60
C TYR A 254 5.82 -1.48 -24.64
N LEU A 255 6.91 -1.45 -23.85
CA LEU A 255 7.66 -2.69 -23.57
C LEU A 255 6.89 -3.50 -22.53
N VAL A 256 6.69 -4.79 -22.82
CA VAL A 256 5.90 -5.70 -21.98
C VAL A 256 6.69 -6.96 -21.64
N ASP A 257 6.30 -7.67 -20.57
CA ASP A 257 6.86 -9.00 -20.29
C ASP A 257 6.51 -9.99 -21.42
N SER A 258 7.28 -11.07 -21.49
CA SER A 258 6.98 -12.30 -22.22
C SER A 258 5.58 -12.86 -21.93
N GLY A 259 4.93 -12.54 -20.81
CA GLY A 259 3.53 -12.90 -20.54
C GLY A 259 2.52 -12.26 -21.48
N TYR A 260 2.85 -11.10 -22.07
CA TYR A 260 1.96 -10.32 -22.91
C TYR A 260 2.07 -10.68 -24.41
N PRO A 261 1.05 -10.36 -25.23
CA PRO A 261 1.11 -10.56 -26.67
C PRO A 261 2.04 -9.55 -27.34
N ASN A 262 2.78 -10.01 -28.36
CA ASN A 262 3.55 -9.14 -29.23
C ASN A 262 2.66 -8.68 -30.41
N LYS A 263 2.05 -7.50 -30.30
CA LYS A 263 1.09 -6.94 -31.29
C LYS A 263 1.25 -5.42 -31.39
N GLN A 264 0.52 -4.77 -32.30
CA GLN A 264 0.53 -3.30 -32.39
C GLN A 264 0.30 -2.66 -31.02
N GLY A 265 1.19 -1.75 -30.64
CA GLY A 265 1.18 -1.09 -29.33
C GLY A 265 1.93 -1.83 -28.21
N PHE A 266 2.36 -3.07 -28.40
CA PHE A 266 2.98 -3.89 -27.34
C PHE A 266 4.15 -4.71 -27.88
N LEU A 267 5.35 -4.45 -27.35
CA LEU A 267 6.59 -5.09 -27.78
C LEU A 267 7.14 -6.01 -26.68
N ALA A 268 7.00 -7.31 -26.91
CA ALA A 268 7.49 -8.36 -26.01
C ALA A 268 8.94 -8.77 -26.36
N PRO A 269 9.71 -9.34 -25.40
CA PRO A 269 11.03 -9.89 -25.69
C PRO A 269 10.92 -11.12 -26.62
N TYR A 270 12.01 -11.41 -27.36
CA TYR A 270 12.13 -12.66 -28.09
C TYR A 270 12.09 -13.83 -27.11
N ARG A 271 11.12 -14.73 -27.30
CA ARG A 271 11.00 -15.96 -26.50
C ARG A 271 11.98 -17.02 -27.01
N SER A 272 12.37 -17.91 -26.10
CA SER A 272 13.08 -19.13 -26.49
C SER A 272 12.17 -20.02 -27.34
N SER A 273 12.76 -20.74 -28.29
CA SER A 273 12.09 -21.74 -29.12
C SER A 273 12.75 -23.11 -28.91
N ARG A 274 12.07 -24.19 -29.34
CA ARG A 274 12.57 -25.57 -29.20
C ARG A 274 14.01 -25.77 -29.70
N ASN A 275 14.40 -24.99 -30.71
CA ASN A 275 15.70 -25.10 -31.37
C ASN A 275 16.66 -23.94 -31.03
N ARG A 276 16.24 -22.97 -30.20
CA ARG A 276 17.05 -21.80 -29.87
C ARG A 276 16.66 -21.22 -28.52
N VAL A 277 17.55 -21.39 -27.55
CA VAL A 277 17.47 -20.71 -26.25
C VAL A 277 17.90 -19.25 -26.44
N VAL A 278 17.02 -18.32 -26.04
CA VAL A 278 17.28 -16.89 -26.03
C VAL A 278 17.08 -16.39 -24.61
N ARG A 279 18.14 -15.84 -24.02
CA ARG A 279 18.10 -15.20 -22.70
C ARG A 279 17.21 -13.96 -22.74
N TYR A 280 16.45 -13.73 -21.67
CA TYR A 280 15.56 -12.57 -21.56
C TYR A 280 15.42 -12.03 -20.12
N HIS A 281 16.08 -12.63 -19.12
CA HIS A 281 16.12 -12.07 -17.77
C HIS A 281 17.35 -11.19 -17.56
N MET A 282 17.20 -10.09 -16.83
CA MET A 282 18.28 -9.11 -16.61
C MET A 282 19.51 -9.75 -15.95
N SER A 283 19.30 -10.63 -14.97
CA SER A 283 20.36 -11.35 -14.25
C SER A 283 21.24 -12.19 -15.18
N GLN A 284 20.66 -12.77 -16.24
CA GLN A 284 21.38 -13.58 -17.22
C GLN A 284 22.34 -12.76 -18.09
N PHE A 285 22.14 -11.45 -18.17
CA PHE A 285 23.01 -10.52 -18.89
C PHE A 285 23.97 -9.75 -17.97
N TYR A 286 23.60 -9.54 -16.71
CA TYR A 286 24.45 -8.84 -15.73
C TYR A 286 25.58 -9.74 -15.21
N TYR A 287 25.27 -11.00 -14.89
CA TYR A 287 26.24 -11.98 -14.38
C TYR A 287 26.72 -12.98 -15.43
N GLY A 288 26.16 -12.91 -16.64
CA GLY A 288 26.43 -13.85 -17.72
C GLY A 288 27.32 -13.28 -18.82
N PRO A 289 27.67 -14.10 -19.82
CA PRO A 289 28.44 -13.65 -20.97
C PRO A 289 27.65 -12.65 -21.82
N ARG A 290 28.36 -11.86 -22.64
CA ARG A 290 27.76 -10.92 -23.59
C ARG A 290 26.72 -11.59 -24.51
N PRO A 291 25.75 -10.84 -25.06
CA PRO A 291 24.78 -11.37 -26.01
C PRO A 291 25.45 -12.09 -27.18
N ARG A 292 24.93 -13.26 -27.54
CA ARG A 292 25.50 -14.12 -28.59
C ARG A 292 24.95 -13.82 -29.99
N ASN A 293 23.82 -13.14 -30.06
CA ASN A 293 23.11 -12.91 -31.32
C ASN A 293 22.19 -11.68 -31.19
N LYS A 294 21.65 -11.23 -32.32
CA LYS A 294 20.75 -10.07 -32.38
C LYS A 294 19.50 -10.16 -31.48
N HIS A 295 18.97 -11.35 -31.21
CA HIS A 295 17.79 -11.50 -30.33
C HIS A 295 18.17 -11.31 -28.86
N GLU A 296 19.32 -11.85 -28.44
CA GLU A 296 19.84 -11.61 -27.09
C GLU A 296 20.24 -10.15 -26.88
N LEU A 297 20.80 -9.50 -27.91
CA LEU A 297 21.14 -8.08 -27.84
C LEU A 297 19.88 -7.23 -27.66
N PHE A 298 18.84 -7.51 -28.46
CA PHE A 298 17.53 -6.88 -28.29
C PHE A 298 16.96 -7.13 -26.89
N ASN A 299 16.93 -8.38 -26.43
CA ASN A 299 16.40 -8.73 -25.10
C ASN A 299 17.18 -8.07 -23.96
N GLN A 300 18.50 -7.89 -24.10
CA GLN A 300 19.31 -7.16 -23.13
C GLN A 300 18.87 -5.69 -23.05
N CYS A 301 18.74 -5.01 -24.19
CA CYS A 301 18.28 -3.62 -24.22
C CYS A 301 16.83 -3.47 -23.74
N HIS A 302 15.94 -4.36 -24.21
CA HIS A 302 14.53 -4.44 -23.81
C HIS A 302 14.40 -4.57 -22.29
N THR A 303 15.07 -5.58 -21.71
CA THR A 303 15.00 -5.81 -20.26
C THR A 303 15.67 -4.70 -19.48
N SER A 304 16.74 -4.09 -20.00
CA SER A 304 17.39 -2.94 -19.37
C SER A 304 16.46 -1.73 -19.31
N LEU A 305 15.75 -1.40 -20.40
CA LEU A 305 14.73 -0.35 -20.42
C LEU A 305 13.56 -0.69 -19.49
N ARG A 306 13.09 -1.93 -19.54
CA ARG A 306 12.01 -2.44 -18.67
C ARG A 306 12.40 -2.48 -17.20
N SER A 307 13.70 -2.63 -16.87
CA SER A 307 14.19 -2.73 -15.48
C SER A 307 13.94 -1.46 -14.65
N VAL A 308 13.59 -0.36 -15.31
CA VAL A 308 13.03 0.82 -14.65
C VAL A 308 11.74 0.46 -13.90
N ILE A 309 10.84 -0.31 -14.52
CA ILE A 309 9.59 -0.79 -13.92
C ILE A 309 9.85 -1.75 -12.77
N GLU A 310 10.69 -2.78 -13.00
CA GLU A 310 11.01 -3.77 -11.98
C GLU A 310 11.58 -3.08 -10.74
N ARG A 311 12.35 -2.00 -10.93
CA ARG A 311 12.80 -1.14 -9.83
C ARG A 311 11.65 -0.42 -9.16
N THR A 312 10.72 0.20 -9.89
CA THR A 312 9.58 0.92 -9.30
C THR A 312 8.70 0.01 -8.46
N PHE A 313 8.22 -1.11 -9.01
CA PHE A 313 7.41 -2.06 -8.25
C PHE A 313 8.20 -2.70 -7.11
N ARG A 314 9.46 -3.09 -7.32
CA ARG A 314 10.28 -3.64 -6.23
C ARG A 314 10.55 -2.63 -5.13
N ILE A 315 10.77 -1.35 -5.46
CA ILE A 315 10.92 -0.28 -4.45
C ILE A 315 9.61 -0.10 -3.69
N TRP A 316 8.48 -0.09 -4.39
CA TRP A 316 7.17 0.01 -3.78
C TRP A 316 6.90 -1.17 -2.82
N LYS A 317 7.07 -2.41 -3.30
CA LYS A 317 6.96 -3.63 -2.48
C LYS A 317 7.94 -3.64 -1.32
N LYS A 318 9.21 -3.26 -1.54
CA LYS A 318 10.20 -3.19 -0.45
C LYS A 318 9.86 -2.15 0.61
N LYS A 319 9.20 -1.05 0.21
CA LYS A 319 8.80 0.00 1.15
C LYS A 319 7.52 -0.33 1.90
N MET A 320 6.60 -1.09 1.30
CA MET A 320 5.22 -1.26 1.79
C MET A 320 4.83 -2.70 2.12
N GLU A 321 5.48 -3.70 1.53
CA GLU A 321 5.17 -5.13 1.67
C GLU A 321 6.25 -5.95 2.40
N ASP A 322 7.54 -5.57 2.41
CA ASP A 322 8.64 -6.35 3.04
C ASP A 322 8.60 -6.40 4.59
N SER A 323 7.45 -6.17 5.23
CA SER A 323 7.25 -6.29 6.68
C SER A 323 6.48 -7.56 7.08
N PHE A 324 6.53 -8.61 6.24
CA PHE A 324 5.95 -9.94 6.51
C PHE A 324 7.03 -10.96 6.88
#